data_AF-A0ABC9YFD3-F1
#
_entry.id   AF-A0ABC9YFD3-F1
#
_cell.length_a   1.000
_cell.length_b   1.000
_cell.length_c   1.000
_cell.angle_alpha   90.00
_cell.angle_beta   90.00
_cell.angle_gamma   90.00
#
_symmetry.space_group_name_H-M   'P 1'
#
loop_
_entity.id
_entity.type
_entity.pdbx_description
1 polymer ?
#
loop_
_entity_poly.entity_id
_entity_poly.type
_entity_poly.pdbx_seq_one_letter_code
_entity_poly.pdbx_strand_id
1 'polypeptide(L)'
;MSKELLEKLKGKKEVYRMWKKGMATWEENRDVVRVCRDATRKAKAHLELNLARDVKDNKKGFFKYISSKRKTRENVGPLLNEVDALVTEDTEKAELLNAAFASVFTAKAGPQESQTLEVGEKVWRKEDLPLVEDHRVREHLGNLNIHKSMGPDGMHP
;
A
#
# COMPACT_ATOMS: atom_id res chain seq x y z
N MET A 1 12.80 -6.00 -11.96
CA MET A 1 12.95 -6.16 -13.44
C MET A 1 14.35 -6.69 -13.70
N SER A 2 14.49 -7.82 -14.40
CA SER A 2 15.81 -8.38 -14.69
C SER A 2 16.56 -7.54 -15.74
N LYS A 3 17.89 -7.56 -15.70
CA LYS A 3 18.75 -6.91 -16.71
C LYS A 3 18.43 -7.41 -18.12
N GLU A 4 18.21 -8.72 -18.26
CA GLU A 4 17.84 -9.38 -19.51
C GLU A 4 16.53 -8.83 -20.12
N LEU A 5 15.49 -8.61 -19.31
CA LEU A 5 14.22 -8.06 -19.80
C LEU A 5 14.40 -6.61 -20.28
N LEU A 6 15.25 -5.84 -19.60
CA LEU A 6 15.57 -4.47 -20.00
C LEU A 6 16.32 -4.43 -21.34
N GLU A 7 17.26 -5.34 -21.55
CA GLU A 7 17.98 -5.49 -22.82
C GLU A 7 17.03 -5.83 -23.97
N LYS A 8 16.11 -6.78 -23.77
CA LYS A 8 15.07 -7.12 -24.75
C LYS A 8 14.21 -5.90 -25.11
N LEU A 9 13.77 -5.13 -24.11
CA LEU A 9 12.99 -3.90 -24.35
C LEU A 9 13.78 -2.83 -25.12
N LYS A 10 15.08 -2.67 -24.82
CA LYS A 10 15.97 -1.76 -25.58
C LYS A 10 16.15 -2.24 -27.02
N GLY A 11 16.43 -3.53 -27.23
CA GLY A 11 16.56 -4.13 -28.55
C GLY A 11 15.31 -3.97 -29.40
N LYS A 12 14.12 -4.18 -28.82
CA LYS A 12 12.84 -3.89 -29.51
C LYS A 12 12.73 -2.44 -29.97
N LYS A 13 13.13 -1.48 -29.13
CA LYS A 13 13.08 -0.05 -29.48
C LYS A 13 14.04 0.28 -30.64
N GLU A 14 15.20 -0.36 -30.65
CA GLU A 14 16.21 -0.19 -31.70
C GLU A 14 15.73 -0.74 -33.04
N VAL A 15 15.29 -2.01 -33.06
CA VAL A 15 14.82 -2.67 -34.29
C VAL A 15 13.60 -1.95 -34.86
N TYR A 16 12.68 -1.47 -34.02
CA TYR A 16 11.57 -0.63 -34.46
C TYR A 16 12.04 0.65 -35.17
N ARG A 17 13.10 1.30 -34.64
CA ARG A 17 13.69 2.51 -35.24
C ARG A 17 14.38 2.20 -36.57
N MET A 18 15.08 1.08 -36.67
CA MET A 18 15.73 0.64 -37.91
C MET A 18 14.69 0.29 -38.98
N TRP A 19 13.63 -0.44 -38.61
CA TRP A 19 12.52 -0.77 -39.50
C TRP A 19 11.84 0.48 -40.05
N LYS A 20 11.57 1.49 -39.18
CA LYS A 20 10.99 2.77 -39.61
C LYS A 20 11.86 3.54 -40.61
N LYS A 21 13.18 3.28 -40.62
CA LYS A 21 14.16 3.88 -41.54
C LYS A 21 14.43 3.02 -42.79
N GLY A 22 13.73 1.89 -42.94
CA GLY A 22 13.95 0.94 -44.04
C GLY A 22 15.25 0.12 -43.92
N MET A 23 15.94 0.16 -42.78
CA MET A 23 17.19 -0.56 -42.54
C MET A 23 17.00 -1.94 -41.91
N ALA A 24 15.76 -2.29 -41.55
CA ALA A 24 15.40 -3.62 -41.06
C ALA A 24 14.12 -4.06 -41.76
N THR A 25 13.99 -5.36 -41.95
CA THR A 25 12.80 -5.97 -42.53
C THR A 25 11.64 -5.95 -41.52
N TRP A 26 10.42 -6.07 -42.03
CA TRP A 26 9.25 -6.20 -41.16
C TRP A 26 9.30 -7.49 -40.32
N GLU A 27 9.90 -8.55 -40.85
CA GLU A 27 10.00 -9.86 -40.19
C GLU A 27 10.90 -9.81 -38.96
N GLU A 28 12.08 -9.19 -39.07
CA GLU A 28 12.99 -8.98 -37.93
C GLU A 28 12.32 -8.18 -36.81
N ASN A 29 11.61 -7.11 -37.15
CA ASN A 29 10.87 -6.32 -36.17
C ASN A 29 9.74 -7.13 -35.52
N ARG A 30 8.98 -7.89 -36.31
CA ARG A 30 7.89 -8.73 -35.80
C ARG A 30 8.40 -9.77 -34.81
N ASP A 31 9.51 -10.42 -35.12
CA ASP A 31 10.05 -11.50 -34.30
C ASP A 31 10.64 -10.98 -32.99
N VAL A 32 11.35 -9.85 -33.01
CA VAL A 32 11.82 -9.17 -31.80
C VAL A 32 10.66 -8.72 -30.92
N VAL A 33 9.58 -8.18 -31.52
CA VAL A 33 8.37 -7.80 -30.79
C VAL A 33 7.72 -9.01 -30.10
N ARG A 34 7.65 -10.16 -30.79
CA ARG A 34 7.11 -11.42 -30.23
C ARG A 34 7.93 -11.88 -29.01
N VAL A 35 9.25 -12.00 -29.18
CA VAL A 35 10.16 -12.43 -28.11
C VAL A 35 10.07 -11.51 -26.89
N CYS A 36 10.06 -10.19 -27.10
CA CYS A 36 9.95 -9.22 -26.01
C CYS A 36 8.60 -9.32 -25.29
N ARG A 37 7.51 -9.50 -26.04
CA ARG A 37 6.17 -9.66 -25.46
C ARG A 37 6.10 -10.90 -24.58
N ASP A 38 6.68 -12.01 -25.03
CA ASP A 38 6.65 -13.27 -24.29
C ASP A 38 7.58 -13.22 -23.06
N ALA A 39 8.74 -12.57 -23.17
CA ALA A 39 9.61 -12.30 -22.01
C ALA A 39 8.90 -11.45 -20.94
N THR A 40 8.21 -10.38 -21.34
CA THR A 40 7.42 -9.54 -20.42
C THR A 40 6.31 -10.33 -19.75
N ARG A 41 5.60 -11.19 -20.48
CA ARG A 41 4.55 -12.05 -19.91
C ARG A 41 5.10 -13.03 -18.89
N LYS A 42 6.21 -13.71 -19.21
CA LYS A 42 6.87 -14.65 -18.28
C LYS A 42 7.37 -13.93 -17.02
N ALA A 43 8.02 -12.78 -17.17
CA ALA A 43 8.49 -12.00 -16.03
C ALA A 43 7.33 -11.51 -15.14
N LYS A 44 6.22 -11.08 -15.75
CA LYS A 44 5.02 -10.69 -15.01
C LYS A 44 4.43 -11.87 -14.24
N ALA A 45 4.24 -13.03 -14.90
CA ALA A 45 3.70 -14.22 -14.26
C ALA A 45 4.60 -14.69 -13.11
N HIS A 46 5.91 -14.62 -13.27
CA HIS A 46 6.87 -14.95 -12.21
C HIS A 46 6.76 -14.00 -11.01
N LEU A 47 6.64 -12.69 -11.26
CA LEU A 47 6.41 -11.71 -10.20
C LEU A 47 5.10 -11.99 -9.44
N GLU A 48 4.00 -12.23 -10.16
CA GLU A 48 2.69 -12.53 -9.56
C GLU A 48 2.72 -13.82 -8.75
N LEU A 49 3.41 -14.85 -9.24
CA LEU A 49 3.61 -16.10 -8.51
C LEU A 49 4.37 -15.89 -7.21
N ASN A 50 5.46 -15.13 -7.23
CA ASN A 50 6.25 -14.84 -6.02
C ASN A 50 5.41 -14.06 -5.00
N LEU A 51 4.66 -13.05 -5.44
CA LEU A 51 3.75 -12.29 -4.56
C LEU A 51 2.66 -13.17 -3.94
N ALA A 52 2.13 -14.15 -4.67
CA ALA A 52 1.13 -15.07 -4.15
C ALA A 52 1.72 -16.07 -3.14
N ARG A 53 2.94 -16.56 -3.40
CA ARG A 53 3.67 -17.46 -2.48
C ARG A 53 4.01 -16.76 -1.17
N ASP A 54 4.52 -15.54 -1.26
CA ASP A 54 5.02 -14.77 -0.12
C ASP A 54 3.89 -14.00 0.59
N VAL A 55 2.62 -14.27 0.27
CA VAL A 55 1.49 -13.49 0.82
C VAL A 55 1.38 -13.61 2.34
N LYS A 56 1.78 -14.74 2.93
CA LYS A 56 1.73 -14.93 4.39
C LYS A 56 2.71 -14.03 5.11
N ASP A 57 3.92 -13.94 4.58
CA ASP A 57 5.04 -13.21 5.16
C ASP A 57 4.96 -11.72 4.78
N ASN A 58 4.77 -11.43 3.49
CA ASN A 58 4.71 -10.09 2.91
C ASN A 58 3.34 -9.74 2.31
N LYS A 59 2.31 -9.71 3.18
CA LYS A 59 0.95 -9.26 2.83
C LYS A 59 0.94 -7.88 2.13
N LYS A 60 1.81 -6.97 2.58
CA LYS A 60 1.89 -5.59 2.08
C LYS A 60 2.33 -5.55 0.61
N GLY A 61 3.31 -6.37 0.22
CA GLY A 61 3.76 -6.48 -1.17
C GLY A 61 2.63 -6.91 -2.10
N PHE A 62 1.86 -7.91 -1.69
CA PHE A 62 0.70 -8.40 -2.45
C PHE A 62 -0.38 -7.31 -2.63
N PHE A 63 -0.85 -6.70 -1.54
CA PHE A 63 -1.89 -5.67 -1.62
C PHE A 63 -1.41 -4.40 -2.34
N LYS A 64 -0.12 -4.04 -2.24
CA LYS A 64 0.50 -2.96 -3.04
C LYS A 64 0.46 -3.28 -4.53
N TYR A 65 0.73 -4.53 -4.92
CA TYR A 65 0.60 -4.94 -6.31
C TYR A 65 -0.85 -4.82 -6.79
N ILE A 66 -1.81 -5.37 -6.03
CA ILE A 66 -3.24 -5.29 -6.35
C ILE A 66 -3.68 -3.84 -6.50
N SER A 67 -3.34 -2.95 -5.56
CA SER A 67 -3.69 -1.53 -5.64
C SER A 67 -3.08 -0.86 -6.87
N SER A 68 -1.83 -1.17 -7.23
CA SER A 68 -1.20 -0.67 -8.46
C SER A 68 -1.88 -1.13 -9.77
N LYS A 69 -2.67 -2.22 -9.71
CA LYS A 69 -3.44 -2.75 -10.84
C LYS A 69 -4.88 -2.26 -10.87
N ARG A 70 -5.39 -1.68 -9.78
CA ARG A 70 -6.73 -1.08 -9.76
C ARG A 70 -6.72 0.18 -10.64
N LYS A 71 -7.79 0.36 -11.42
CA LYS A 71 -7.95 1.50 -12.34
C LYS A 71 -8.32 2.79 -11.59
N THR A 72 -9.11 2.66 -10.52
CA THR A 72 -9.52 3.77 -9.66
C THR A 72 -8.37 4.09 -8.70
N ARG A 73 -7.78 5.29 -8.85
CA ARG A 73 -6.74 5.79 -7.95
C ARG A 73 -7.32 6.45 -6.71
N GLU A 74 -8.51 7.04 -6.84
CA GLU A 74 -9.27 7.60 -5.73
C GLU A 74 -10.07 6.48 -5.04
N ASN A 75 -9.93 6.35 -3.73
CA ASN A 75 -10.75 5.41 -2.95
C ASN A 75 -12.19 5.91 -2.81
N VAL A 76 -12.37 7.24 -2.86
CA VAL A 76 -13.65 7.94 -2.77
C VAL A 76 -13.76 8.85 -3.98
N GLY A 77 -14.66 8.49 -4.89
CA GLY A 77 -14.97 9.34 -6.04
C GLY A 77 -15.65 10.64 -5.62
N PRO A 78 -16.00 11.51 -6.58
CA PRO A 78 -16.72 12.74 -6.28
C PRO A 78 -18.02 12.46 -5.50
N LEU A 79 -18.26 13.24 -4.46
CA LEU A 79 -19.46 13.14 -3.61
C LEU A 79 -20.42 14.29 -3.94
N LEU A 80 -21.70 14.10 -3.68
CA LEU A 80 -22.68 15.20 -3.69
C LEU A 80 -22.85 15.72 -2.27
N ASN A 81 -22.78 17.03 -2.09
CA ASN A 81 -23.13 17.67 -0.84
C ASN A 81 -24.66 17.86 -0.72
N GLU A 82 -25.11 18.48 0.38
CA GLU A 82 -26.52 18.75 0.65
C GLU A 82 -27.21 19.65 -0.40
N VAL A 83 -26.43 20.35 -1.21
CA VAL A 83 -26.90 21.28 -2.24
C VAL A 83 -26.73 20.68 -3.66
N ASP A 84 -26.58 19.35 -3.75
CA ASP A 84 -26.34 18.61 -5.00
C ASP A 84 -25.10 19.08 -5.79
N ALA A 85 -24.15 19.75 -5.13
CA ALA A 85 -22.90 20.16 -5.74
C ALA A 85 -21.83 19.07 -5.61
N LEU A 86 -21.05 18.91 -6.68
CA LEU A 86 -20.02 17.89 -6.79
C LEU A 86 -18.76 18.27 -6.01
N VAL A 87 -18.51 17.57 -4.92
CA VAL A 87 -17.32 17.70 -4.08
C VAL A 87 -16.23 16.78 -4.63
N THR A 88 -15.11 17.38 -5.05
CA THR A 88 -13.96 16.65 -5.60
C THR A 88 -12.71 16.72 -4.71
N GLU A 89 -12.61 17.75 -3.86
CA GLU A 89 -11.47 17.95 -2.94
C GLU A 89 -11.49 16.93 -1.79
N ASP A 90 -10.33 16.38 -1.43
CA ASP A 90 -10.24 15.35 -0.39
C ASP A 90 -10.59 15.87 1.01
N THR A 91 -10.27 17.13 1.32
CA THR A 91 -10.61 17.77 2.61
C THR A 91 -12.12 17.90 2.76
N GLU A 92 -12.79 18.47 1.76
CA GLU A 92 -14.25 18.62 1.76
C GLU A 92 -14.97 17.26 1.78
N LYS A 93 -14.47 16.25 1.04
CA LYS A 93 -15.01 14.88 1.11
C LYS A 93 -14.89 14.29 2.52
N ALA A 94 -13.76 14.52 3.20
CA ALA A 94 -13.55 14.03 4.57
C ALA A 94 -14.50 14.72 5.56
N GLU A 95 -14.69 16.03 5.46
CA GLU A 95 -15.62 16.79 6.29
C GLU A 95 -17.07 16.34 6.09
N LEU A 96 -17.50 16.18 4.84
CA LEU A 96 -18.84 15.72 4.49
C LEU A 96 -19.13 14.32 5.06
N LEU A 97 -18.20 13.38 4.91
CA LEU A 97 -18.32 12.04 5.46
C LEU A 97 -18.32 12.05 7.00
N ASN A 98 -17.50 12.90 7.61
CA ASN A 98 -17.45 13.05 9.07
C ASN A 98 -18.76 13.64 9.62
N ALA A 99 -19.34 14.63 8.94
CA ALA A 99 -20.65 15.22 9.31
C ALA A 99 -21.78 14.18 9.20
N ALA A 100 -21.81 13.40 8.11
CA ALA A 100 -22.75 12.30 7.95
C ALA A 100 -22.59 11.23 9.05
N PHE A 101 -21.35 10.89 9.39
CA PHE A 101 -21.05 9.96 10.49
C PHE A 101 -21.50 10.51 11.85
N ALA A 102 -21.30 11.79 12.14
CA ALA A 102 -21.78 12.42 13.37
C ALA A 102 -23.32 12.45 13.46
N SER A 103 -24.00 12.68 12.34
CA SER A 103 -25.47 12.76 12.28
C SER A 103 -26.19 11.47 12.70
N VAL A 104 -25.59 10.30 12.43
CA VAL A 104 -26.19 9.00 12.85
C VAL A 104 -26.04 8.73 14.35
N PHE A 105 -25.18 9.45 15.05
CA PHE A 105 -25.17 9.43 16.52
C PHE A 105 -26.29 10.32 17.03
N THR A 106 -27.42 9.70 17.35
CA THR A 106 -28.44 10.37 18.16
C THR A 106 -27.83 10.62 19.53
N ALA A 107 -27.86 11.88 19.99
CA ALA A 107 -27.50 12.26 21.35
C ALA A 107 -28.49 11.61 22.35
N LYS A 108 -28.31 10.32 22.64
CA LYS A 108 -28.87 9.70 23.82
C LYS A 108 -27.88 9.90 24.97
N ALA A 109 -27.89 11.08 25.55
CA ALA A 109 -27.59 11.27 26.95
C ALA A 109 -28.00 12.68 27.37
N GLY A 110 -28.84 12.77 28.41
CA GLY A 110 -28.84 13.95 29.28
C GLY A 110 -27.45 14.15 29.92
N PRO A 111 -27.30 15.08 30.87
CA PRO A 111 -26.01 15.37 31.47
C PRO A 111 -25.54 14.15 32.27
N GLN A 112 -24.76 13.27 31.65
CA GLN A 112 -23.87 12.40 32.38
C GLN A 112 -22.61 13.22 32.61
N GLU A 113 -22.48 13.71 33.85
CA GLU A 113 -21.20 14.13 34.40
C GLU A 113 -20.16 13.11 33.98
N SER A 114 -19.25 13.52 33.10
CA SER A 114 -18.00 12.82 32.92
C SER A 114 -17.36 12.79 34.30
N GLN A 115 -17.34 11.61 34.93
CA GLN A 115 -16.48 11.39 36.06
C GLN A 115 -15.08 11.70 35.57
N THR A 116 -14.59 12.89 35.95
CA THR A 116 -13.18 13.23 35.92
C THR A 116 -12.50 12.13 36.71
N LEU A 117 -11.93 11.16 36.00
CA LEU A 117 -11.07 10.18 36.59
C LEU A 117 -9.84 10.98 36.99
N GLU A 118 -9.80 11.40 38.26
CA GLU A 118 -8.59 11.94 38.86
C GLU A 118 -7.50 10.92 38.58
N VAL A 119 -6.66 11.24 37.60
CA VAL A 119 -5.38 10.58 37.42
C VAL A 119 -4.55 11.04 38.61
N GLY A 120 -4.73 10.34 39.73
CA GLY A 120 -3.77 10.40 40.82
C GLY A 120 -2.43 10.03 40.21
N GLU A 121 -1.48 10.96 40.26
CA GLU A 121 -0.07 10.74 39.95
C GLU A 121 0.44 9.60 40.83
N LYS A 122 0.27 8.36 40.36
CA LYS A 122 0.96 7.21 40.94
C LYS A 122 2.41 7.34 40.52
N VAL A 123 3.22 7.86 41.44
CA VAL A 123 4.68 7.78 41.38
C VAL A 123 5.05 6.29 41.45
N TRP A 124 5.30 5.69 40.29
CA TRP A 124 5.79 4.32 40.19
C TRP A 124 7.17 4.22 40.85
N ARG A 125 7.31 3.36 41.88
CA ARG A 125 8.62 3.06 42.48
C ARG A 125 9.33 2.00 41.62
N LYS A 126 10.67 1.98 41.66
CA LYS A 126 11.49 1.08 40.82
C LYS A 126 11.21 -0.39 41.11
N GLU A 127 10.71 -0.68 42.30
CA GLU A 127 10.33 -1.98 42.82
C GLU A 127 8.95 -2.46 42.31
N ASP A 128 8.15 -1.58 41.68
CA ASP A 128 6.83 -1.91 41.13
C ASP A 128 6.88 -2.43 39.68
N LEU A 129 8.08 -2.47 39.07
CA LEU A 129 8.23 -2.92 37.69
C LEU A 129 8.29 -4.45 37.64
N PRO A 130 7.46 -5.11 36.81
CA PRO A 130 7.58 -6.54 36.60
C PRO A 130 8.98 -6.88 36.09
N LEU A 131 9.63 -7.89 36.69
CA LEU A 131 10.91 -8.40 36.23
C LEU A 131 10.71 -8.99 34.81
N VAL A 132 11.12 -8.25 33.79
CA VAL A 132 11.03 -8.70 32.40
C VAL A 132 12.21 -9.61 32.10
N GLU A 133 11.91 -10.84 31.69
CA GLU A 133 12.91 -11.85 31.39
C GLU A 133 13.48 -11.66 29.97
N ASP A 134 14.82 -11.59 29.87
CA ASP A 134 15.53 -11.20 28.64
C ASP A 134 15.26 -12.14 27.45
N HIS A 135 15.01 -13.43 27.74
CA HIS A 135 14.67 -14.42 26.71
C HIS A 135 13.29 -14.13 26.07
N ARG A 136 12.32 -13.65 26.84
CA ARG A 136 10.97 -13.31 26.35
C ARG A 136 11.02 -12.07 25.47
N VAL A 137 11.85 -11.10 25.82
CA VAL A 137 12.08 -9.90 25.00
C VAL A 137 12.73 -10.28 23.67
N ARG A 138 13.78 -11.11 23.70
CA ARG A 138 14.42 -11.61 22.47
C ARG A 138 13.47 -12.37 21.56
N GLU A 139 12.62 -13.23 22.13
CA GLU A 139 11.59 -13.94 21.37
C GLU A 139 10.60 -12.98 20.70
N HIS A 140 10.11 -11.98 21.43
CA HIS A 140 9.19 -10.98 20.88
C HIS A 140 9.84 -10.14 19.78
N LEU A 141 11.11 -9.74 19.97
CA LEU A 141 11.87 -9.01 18.95
C LEU A 141 12.13 -9.88 17.71
N GLY A 142 12.41 -11.18 17.88
CA GLY A 142 12.59 -12.12 16.77
C GLY A 142 11.32 -12.38 15.95
N ASN A 143 10.15 -12.18 16.56
CA ASN A 143 8.83 -12.36 15.92
C ASN A 143 8.28 -11.05 15.31
N LEU A 144 9.05 -9.95 15.31
CA LEU A 144 8.63 -8.69 14.69
C LEU A 144 8.45 -8.87 13.18
N ASN A 145 7.35 -8.31 12.68
CA ASN A 145 7.07 -8.33 11.25
C ASN A 145 7.78 -7.16 10.56
N ILE A 146 8.91 -7.45 9.91
CA ILE A 146 9.74 -6.50 9.16
C ILE A 146 8.99 -5.75 8.04
N HIS A 147 7.80 -6.20 7.64
CA HIS A 147 6.98 -5.56 6.61
C HIS A 147 5.94 -4.58 7.17
N LYS A 148 5.88 -4.37 8.48
CA LYS A 148 4.99 -3.39 9.13
C LYS A 148 5.48 -1.96 8.90
N SER A 149 4.55 -1.01 9.08
CA SER A 149 4.83 0.42 8.93
C SER A 149 5.52 0.97 10.17
N MET A 150 6.30 2.01 9.94
CA MET A 150 6.88 2.87 10.96
C MET A 150 5.79 3.46 11.86
N GLY A 151 6.08 3.52 13.17
CA GLY A 151 5.25 4.23 14.13
C GLY A 151 5.39 5.76 14.03
N PRO A 152 4.61 6.53 14.81
CA PRO A 152 4.78 7.98 14.92
C PRO A 152 6.14 8.39 15.51
N ASP A 153 6.84 7.44 16.14
CA ASP A 153 8.20 7.56 16.65
C ASP A 153 9.29 7.43 15.58
N GLY A 154 8.95 7.08 14.34
CA GLY A 154 9.93 6.92 13.28
C GLY A 154 10.65 5.57 13.27
N MET A 155 10.25 4.60 14.09
CA MET A 155 10.94 3.31 14.22
C MET A 155 10.27 2.23 13.37
N HIS A 156 11.08 1.50 12.60
CA HIS A 156 10.65 0.28 11.91
C HIS A 156 10.75 -0.92 12.88
N PRO A 157 9.77 -1.84 12.87
CA PRO A 157 9.88 -3.10 13.58
C PRO A 157 10.97 -4.01 13.03
#